data_AF-A0A957U2P1-F1
#
_entry.id   AF-A0A957U2P1-F1
#
_cell.length_a   1.000
_cell.length_b   1.000
_cell.length_c   1.000
_cell.angle_alpha   90.00
_cell.angle_beta   90.00
_cell.angle_gamma   90.00
#
_symmetry.space_group_name_H-M   'P 1'
#
loop_
_entity.id
_entity.type
_entity.pdbx_description
1 polymer ?
#
loop_
_entity_poly.entity_id
_entity_poly.type
_entity_poly.pdbx_seq_one_letter_code
_entity_poly.pdbx_strand_id
1 'polypeptide(L)'
;MEQSSSAQATIEQATIEQATIAPSSPRGYRRFDRGQRIEHGILIASFTLLTLTGLPQKYPDSWWGGPMIQLMGGIEATRFIHHTAAIILVLQSIYHVIALGYRIWVLRHPLTMLPGWNDARDAVETLSYNIGRKDVPPRM
;
A
#
# COMPACT_ATOMS: atom_id res chain seq x y z
N MET A 1 -1.34 -62.26 21.54
CA MET A 1 -2.12 -61.05 21.89
C MET A 1 -1.28 -59.77 21.87
N GLU A 2 0.06 -59.83 21.94
CA GLU A 2 0.92 -58.63 21.99
C GLU A 2 1.05 -57.85 20.67
N GLN A 3 0.93 -58.51 19.50
CA GLN A 3 1.10 -57.83 18.21
C GLN A 3 -0.02 -56.81 17.90
N SER A 4 -1.24 -57.02 18.40
CA SER A 4 -2.36 -56.08 18.20
C SER A 4 -2.21 -54.77 18.97
N SER A 5 -1.46 -54.76 20.09
CA SER A 5 -1.27 -53.56 20.92
C SER A 5 -0.23 -52.62 20.30
N SER A 6 0.83 -53.18 19.69
CA SER A 6 1.85 -52.40 18.98
C SER A 6 1.32 -51.72 17.70
N ALA A 7 0.38 -52.37 17.00
CA ALA A 7 -0.26 -51.80 15.82
C ALA A 7 -1.18 -50.62 16.17
N GLN A 8 -1.93 -50.71 17.27
CA GLN A 8 -2.79 -49.63 17.75
C GLN A 8 -1.98 -48.43 18.24
N ALA A 9 -0.88 -48.67 18.97
CA ALA A 9 0.03 -47.60 19.41
C ALA A 9 0.68 -46.87 18.21
N THR A 10 1.00 -47.60 17.13
CA THR A 10 1.56 -47.00 15.90
C THR A 10 0.51 -46.17 15.15
N ILE A 11 -0.75 -46.62 15.10
CA ILE A 11 -1.85 -45.89 14.47
C ILE A 11 -2.20 -44.63 15.27
N GLU A 12 -2.17 -44.71 16.61
CA GLU A 12 -2.42 -43.57 17.50
C GLU A 12 -1.29 -42.53 17.36
N GLN A 13 -0.02 -42.96 17.31
CA GLN A 13 1.11 -42.08 17.04
C GLN A 13 1.05 -41.45 15.65
N ALA A 14 0.71 -42.20 14.61
CA ALA A 14 0.54 -41.67 13.26
C ALA A 14 -0.61 -40.66 13.16
N THR A 15 -1.68 -40.86 13.93
CA THR A 15 -2.82 -39.92 14.01
C THR A 15 -2.44 -38.63 14.74
N ILE A 16 -1.65 -38.72 15.81
CA ILE A 16 -1.14 -37.56 16.57
C ILE A 16 -0.11 -36.78 15.75
N GLU A 17 0.74 -37.46 14.99
CA GLU A 17 1.71 -36.84 14.08
C GLU A 17 1.00 -36.12 12.92
N GLN A 18 -0.02 -36.74 12.32
CA GLN A 18 -0.83 -36.10 11.28
C GLN A 18 -1.68 -34.91 11.80
N ALA A 19 -2.16 -34.96 13.05
CA ALA A 19 -2.88 -33.84 13.65
C ALA A 19 -1.98 -32.63 13.96
N THR A 20 -0.67 -32.86 14.16
CA THR A 20 0.32 -31.81 14.44
C THR A 20 0.81 -31.12 13.16
N ILE A 21 0.70 -31.79 12.00
CA ILE A 21 1.12 -31.29 10.68
C ILE A 21 -0.09 -30.80 9.86
N ALA A 22 -1.17 -30.36 10.51
CA ALA A 22 -2.16 -29.55 9.80
C ALA A 22 -1.49 -28.19 9.50
N PRO A 23 -1.22 -27.83 8.23
CA PRO A 23 -0.65 -26.53 7.91
C PRO A 23 -1.62 -25.47 8.43
N SER A 24 -1.19 -24.67 9.41
CA SER A 24 -1.95 -23.48 9.79
C SER A 24 -1.96 -22.59 8.55
N SER A 25 -3.09 -22.60 7.83
CA SER A 25 -3.29 -21.80 6.62
C SER A 25 -2.78 -20.38 6.90
N PRO A 26 -1.95 -19.77 6.03
CA PRO A 26 -1.36 -18.47 6.30
C PRO A 26 -2.47 -17.49 6.68
N ARG A 27 -2.56 -17.15 7.96
CA ARG A 27 -3.61 -16.28 8.47
C ARG A 27 -3.27 -14.89 7.97
N GLY A 28 -3.94 -14.47 6.89
CA GLY A 28 -3.79 -13.12 6.36
C GLY A 28 -4.08 -12.11 7.46
N TYR A 29 -3.10 -11.32 7.85
CA TYR A 29 -3.29 -10.27 8.85
C TYR A 29 -3.85 -9.02 8.16
N ARG A 30 -4.86 -8.41 8.78
CA ARG A 30 -5.44 -7.18 8.24
C ARG A 30 -4.55 -5.98 8.58
N ARG A 31 -3.60 -5.68 7.69
CA ARG A 31 -2.69 -4.52 7.85
C ARG A 31 -3.39 -3.17 7.78
N PHE A 32 -4.36 -3.02 6.87
CA PHE A 32 -5.08 -1.75 6.64
C PHE A 32 -6.57 -1.88 6.92
N ASP A 33 -7.09 -0.96 7.73
CA ASP A 33 -8.52 -0.80 7.98
C ASP A 33 -9.27 -0.36 6.71
N ARG A 34 -10.58 -0.63 6.65
CA ARG A 34 -11.43 -0.24 5.52
C ARG A 34 -11.41 1.27 5.31
N GLY A 35 -11.43 2.08 6.38
CA GLY A 35 -11.36 3.53 6.29
C GLY A 35 -10.07 4.02 5.63
N GLN A 36 -8.92 3.43 5.99
CA GLN A 36 -7.63 3.78 5.38
C GLN A 36 -7.59 3.47 3.89
N ARG A 37 -8.22 2.36 3.45
CA ARG A 37 -8.30 2.00 2.03
C ARG A 37 -9.17 2.99 1.25
N ILE A 38 -10.27 3.46 1.83
CA ILE A 38 -11.15 4.45 1.21
C ILE A 38 -10.42 5.79 1.10
N GLU A 39 -9.75 6.25 2.17
CA GLU A 39 -8.91 7.45 2.15
C GLU A 39 -7.87 7.40 1.03
N HIS A 40 -7.15 6.27 0.91
CA HIS A 40 -6.16 6.08 -0.16
C HIS A 40 -6.82 6.04 -1.55
N GLY A 41 -7.98 5.41 -1.69
CA GLY A 41 -8.72 5.38 -2.95
C GLY A 41 -9.11 6.79 -3.41
N ILE A 42 -9.61 7.63 -2.49
CA ILE A 42 -9.96 9.03 -2.77
C ILE A 42 -8.70 9.83 -3.14
N LEU A 43 -7.59 9.63 -2.42
CA LEU A 43 -6.31 10.27 -2.72
C LEU A 43 -5.82 9.90 -4.11
N ILE A 44 -5.80 8.62 -4.47
CA ILE A 44 -5.36 8.15 -5.79
C ILE A 44 -6.24 8.76 -6.89
N ALA A 45 -7.56 8.71 -6.73
CA ALA A 45 -8.49 9.23 -7.73
C ALA A 45 -8.33 10.75 -7.92
N SER A 46 -8.32 11.52 -6.84
CA SER A 46 -8.19 12.99 -6.89
C SER A 46 -6.81 13.43 -7.42
N PHE A 47 -5.73 12.83 -6.96
CA PHE A 47 -4.37 13.11 -7.45
C PHE A 47 -4.21 12.77 -8.94
N THR A 48 -4.74 11.64 -9.37
CA THR A 48 -4.71 11.24 -10.78
C THR A 48 -5.48 12.24 -11.64
N LEU A 49 -6.68 12.66 -11.21
CA LEU A 49 -7.47 13.64 -11.92
C LEU A 49 -6.79 15.01 -11.99
N LEU A 50 -6.16 15.45 -10.89
CA LEU A 50 -5.33 16.67 -10.85
C LEU A 50 -4.17 16.61 -11.84
N THR A 51 -3.50 15.47 -11.92
CA THR A 51 -2.37 15.27 -12.85
C THR A 51 -2.83 15.28 -14.29
N LEU A 52 -3.92 14.57 -14.60
CA LEU A 52 -4.49 14.49 -15.95
C LEU A 52 -5.08 15.81 -16.44
N THR A 53 -5.61 16.64 -15.53
CA THR A 53 -6.15 17.96 -15.90
C THR A 53 -5.10 19.07 -15.85
N GLY A 54 -4.13 18.99 -14.94
CA GLY A 54 -3.13 20.03 -14.69
C GLY A 54 -1.97 20.01 -15.68
N LEU A 55 -1.47 18.82 -16.05
CA LEU A 55 -0.36 18.71 -17.00
C LEU A 55 -0.72 19.28 -18.40
N PRO A 56 -1.89 18.96 -18.98
CA PRO A 56 -2.33 19.60 -20.22
C PRO A 56 -2.50 21.11 -20.12
N GLN A 57 -3.06 21.61 -19.00
CA GLN A 57 -3.23 23.06 -18.78
C GLN A 57 -1.90 23.81 -18.72
N LYS A 58 -0.86 23.18 -18.14
CA LYS A 58 0.49 23.76 -18.06
C LYS A 58 1.26 23.65 -19.39
N TYR A 59 1.09 22.55 -20.11
CA TYR A 59 1.80 22.27 -21.36
C TYR A 59 0.82 22.01 -22.52
N PRO A 60 0.06 23.03 -22.94
CA PRO A 60 -0.96 22.87 -23.99
C PRO A 60 -0.36 22.45 -25.34
N ASP A 61 0.87 22.90 -25.62
CA ASP A 61 1.60 22.60 -26.87
C ASP A 61 2.19 21.18 -26.92
N SER A 62 2.04 20.40 -25.85
CA SER A 62 2.45 18.99 -25.88
C SER A 62 1.54 18.17 -26.79
N TRP A 63 2.08 17.10 -27.37
CA TRP A 63 1.37 16.24 -28.33
C TRP A 63 0.03 15.69 -27.81
N TRP A 64 -0.17 15.65 -26.49
CA TRP A 64 -1.39 15.16 -25.84
C TRP A 64 -2.15 16.23 -25.06
N GLY A 65 -1.57 17.41 -24.82
CA GLY A 65 -2.16 18.47 -23.99
C GLY A 65 -3.44 19.04 -24.61
N GLY A 66 -3.35 19.55 -25.84
CA GLY A 66 -4.51 20.04 -26.60
C GLY A 66 -5.64 19.00 -26.73
N PRO A 67 -5.36 17.77 -27.20
CA PRO A 67 -6.36 16.70 -27.28
C PRO A 67 -7.04 16.38 -25.94
N MET A 68 -6.29 16.36 -24.84
CA MET A 68 -6.84 16.08 -23.51
C MET A 68 -7.78 17.21 -23.04
N ILE A 69 -7.41 18.47 -23.26
CA ILE A 69 -8.26 19.62 -22.93
C ILE A 69 -9.57 19.57 -23.74
N GLN A 70 -9.50 19.22 -25.02
CA GLN A 70 -10.69 19.07 -25.86
C GLN A 70 -11.59 17.91 -25.40
N LEU A 71 -11.00 16.77 -25.05
CA LEU A 71 -11.73 15.61 -24.51
C LEU A 71 -12.50 15.95 -23.22
N MET A 72 -11.93 16.82 -22.38
CA MET A 72 -12.53 17.29 -21.13
C MET A 72 -13.61 18.37 -21.33
N GLY A 73 -13.91 18.76 -22.58
CA GLY A 73 -14.91 19.79 -22.89
C GLY A 73 -14.36 21.21 -23.01
N GLY A 74 -13.04 21.35 -23.21
CA GLY A 74 -12.36 22.64 -23.39
C GLY A 74 -11.65 23.13 -22.13
N ILE A 75 -10.98 24.29 -22.25
CA ILE A 75 -10.10 24.82 -21.20
C ILE A 75 -10.87 25.18 -19.92
N GLU A 76 -12.07 25.72 -20.05
CA GLU A 76 -12.88 26.16 -18.91
C GLU A 76 -13.41 24.96 -18.10
N ALA A 77 -13.93 23.94 -18.79
CA ALA A 77 -14.37 22.69 -18.16
C ALA A 77 -13.20 21.97 -17.49
N THR A 78 -12.04 21.87 -18.16
CA THR A 78 -10.83 21.26 -17.59
C THR A 78 -10.38 21.97 -16.32
N ARG A 79 -10.38 23.31 -16.32
CA ARG A 79 -10.02 24.12 -15.15
C ARG A 79 -11.00 23.94 -14.00
N PHE A 80 -12.31 23.92 -14.28
CA PHE A 80 -13.33 23.67 -13.28
C PHE A 80 -13.14 22.30 -12.62
N ILE A 81 -12.97 21.24 -13.41
CA ILE A 81 -12.71 19.88 -12.92
C ILE A 81 -11.43 19.85 -12.07
N HIS A 82 -10.37 20.53 -12.50
CA HIS A 82 -9.12 20.62 -11.76
C HIS A 82 -9.31 21.26 -10.38
N HIS A 83 -10.00 22.40 -10.30
CA HIS A 83 -10.28 23.08 -9.03
C HIS A 83 -11.15 22.22 -8.10
N THR A 84 -12.18 21.55 -8.62
CA THR A 84 -12.99 20.63 -7.81
C THR A 84 -12.13 19.47 -7.27
N ALA A 85 -11.28 18.88 -8.10
CA ALA A 85 -10.36 17.82 -7.68
C ALA A 85 -9.35 18.32 -6.63
N ALA A 86 -8.86 19.55 -6.76
CA ALA A 86 -7.97 20.19 -5.78
C ALA A 86 -8.64 20.35 -4.42
N ILE A 87 -9.88 20.85 -4.40
CA ILE A 87 -10.66 21.01 -3.16
C ILE A 87 -10.86 19.65 -2.48
N ILE A 88 -11.24 18.62 -3.24
CA ILE A 88 -11.41 17.26 -2.71
C ILE A 88 -10.10 16.74 -2.11
N LEU A 89 -8.97 16.89 -2.81
CA LEU A 89 -7.68 16.43 -2.31
C LEU A 89 -7.26 17.18 -1.04
N VAL A 90 -7.49 18.50 -0.96
CA VAL A 90 -7.19 19.30 0.23
C VAL A 90 -8.04 18.84 1.42
N LEU A 91 -9.35 18.68 1.25
CA LEU A 91 -10.23 18.21 2.31
C LEU A 91 -9.87 16.79 2.77
N GLN A 92 -9.56 15.89 1.83
CA GLN A 92 -9.08 14.55 2.14
C GLN A 92 -7.77 14.61 2.93
N SER A 93 -6.81 15.44 2.51
CA SER A 93 -5.52 15.57 3.18
C SER A 93 -5.68 16.07 4.62
N ILE A 94 -6.57 17.05 4.85
CA ILE A 94 -6.89 17.53 6.19
C ILE A 94 -7.47 16.39 7.04
N TYR A 95 -8.47 15.68 6.51
CA TYR A 95 -9.08 14.53 7.19
C TYR A 95 -8.03 13.46 7.54
N HIS A 96 -7.14 13.13 6.60
CA HIS A 96 -6.08 12.14 6.80
C HIS A 96 -5.11 12.53 7.91
N VAL A 97 -4.66 13.79 7.94
CA VAL A 97 -3.75 14.30 8.98
C VAL A 97 -4.44 14.25 10.35
N ILE A 98 -5.70 14.65 10.45
CA ILE A 98 -6.48 14.58 11.70
C ILE A 98 -6.65 13.12 12.15
N ALA A 99 -7.04 12.22 11.24
CA ALA A 99 -7.23 10.80 11.55
C ALA A 99 -5.93 10.12 11.99
N LEU A 100 -4.82 10.45 11.34
CA LEU A 100 -3.48 9.98 11.72
C LEU A 100 -3.07 10.54 13.08
N GLY A 101 -3.26 11.85 13.31
CA GLY A 101 -2.99 12.50 14.59
C GLY A 101 -3.78 11.86 15.73
N TYR A 102 -5.07 11.56 15.53
CA TYR A 102 -5.89 10.83 16.50
C TYR A 102 -5.34 9.44 16.81
N ARG A 103 -4.90 8.69 15.79
CA ARG A 103 -4.32 7.35 15.96
C ARG A 103 -3.00 7.37 16.74
N ILE A 104 -2.18 8.39 16.52
CA ILE A 104 -0.90 8.54 17.21
C ILE A 104 -1.13 9.00 18.65
N TRP A 105 -1.97 10.01 18.86
CA TRP A 105 -2.14 10.65 20.16
C TRP A 105 -3.03 9.83 21.11
N VAL A 106 -4.19 9.39 20.63
CA VAL A 106 -5.21 8.71 21.45
C VAL A 106 -4.97 7.21 21.47
N LEU A 107 -4.81 6.59 20.30
CA LEU A 107 -4.63 5.13 20.19
C LEU A 107 -3.18 4.69 20.41
N ARG A 108 -2.22 5.62 20.50
CA ARG A 108 -0.78 5.36 20.67
C ARG A 108 -0.23 4.32 19.70
N HIS A 109 -0.75 4.33 18.48
CA HIS A 109 -0.29 3.40 17.46
C HIS A 109 1.18 3.69 17.12
N PRO A 110 2.07 2.68 17.06
CA PRO A 110 3.47 2.92 16.74
C PRO A 110 3.60 3.49 15.32
N LEU A 111 4.48 4.48 15.18
CA LEU A 111 4.76 5.22 13.94
C LEU A 111 5.65 4.41 12.98
N THR A 112 5.29 3.16 12.72
CA THR A 112 6.10 2.21 11.94
C THR A 112 6.21 2.54 10.44
N MET A 113 5.49 3.58 9.96
CA MET A 113 5.52 4.01 8.56
C MET A 113 6.35 5.30 8.37
N LEU A 114 6.87 5.91 9.44
CA LEU A 114 7.76 7.05 9.30
C LEU A 114 9.16 6.55 8.92
N PRO A 115 9.82 7.21 7.96
CA PRO A 115 11.17 6.83 7.57
C PRO A 115 12.12 6.96 8.77
N GLY A 116 12.73 5.84 9.14
CA GLY A 116 13.78 5.75 10.14
C GLY A 116 15.17 5.86 9.53
N TRP A 117 16.18 5.93 10.38
CA TRP A 117 17.58 5.91 9.95
C TRP A 117 17.98 4.59 9.29
N ASN A 118 17.33 3.49 9.68
CA ASN A 118 17.58 2.18 9.08
C ASN A 118 17.06 2.13 7.63
N ASP A 119 15.92 2.75 7.32
CA ASP A 119 15.38 2.79 5.96
C ASP A 119 16.34 3.46 4.96
N ALA A 120 17.09 4.47 5.41
CA ALA A 120 18.10 5.12 4.58
C ALA A 120 19.30 4.20 4.29
N ARG A 121 19.71 3.39 5.27
CA ARG A 121 20.75 2.37 5.08
C ARG A 121 20.26 1.32 4.08
N ASP A 122 19.06 0.81 4.27
CA ASP A 122 18.45 -0.21 3.42
C ASP A 122 18.29 0.29 1.97
N ALA A 123 17.94 1.57 1.79
CA ALA A 123 17.91 2.20 0.47
C ALA A 123 19.28 2.24 -0.22
N VAL A 124 20.35 2.59 0.52
CA VAL A 124 21.73 2.61 -0.01
C VAL A 124 22.21 1.20 -0.32
N GLU A 125 21.88 0.21 0.50
CA GLU A 125 22.21 -1.19 0.24
C GLU A 125 21.51 -1.71 -1.01
N THR A 126 20.22 -1.44 -1.14
CA THR A 126 19.42 -1.79 -2.32
C THR A 126 19.97 -1.14 -3.58
N LEU A 127 20.35 0.14 -3.51
CA LEU A 127 20.95 0.85 -4.65
C LEU A 127 22.32 0.27 -5.01
N SER A 128 23.14 -0.06 -4.01
CA SER A 128 24.46 -0.67 -4.22
C SER A 128 24.35 -2.06 -4.86
N TYR A 129 23.33 -2.84 -4.48
CA TYR A 129 22.99 -4.10 -5.13
C TYR A 129 22.54 -3.89 -6.59
N ASN A 130 21.60 -2.97 -6.84
CA ASN A 130 21.10 -2.69 -8.19
C ASN A 130 22.17 -2.15 -9.16
N ILE A 131 23.19 -1.45 -8.64
CA ILE A 131 24.34 -0.96 -9.42
C ILE A 131 25.42 -2.05 -9.58
N GLY A 132 25.23 -3.24 -9.00
CA GLY A 132 26.16 -4.38 -9.12
C GLY A 132 27.42 -4.26 -8.26
N ARG A 133 27.39 -3.42 -7.22
CA ARG A 133 28.52 -3.27 -6.26
C ARG A 133 28.44 -4.24 -5.09
N LYS A 134 27.27 -4.81 -4.80
CA LYS A 134 27.06 -5.85 -3.79
C LYS A 134 26.33 -7.02 -4.44
N ASP A 135 26.87 -8.24 -4.30
CA ASP A 135 26.26 -9.46 -4.84
C ASP A 135 25.20 -10.07 -3.91
N VAL A 136 25.15 -9.59 -2.65
CA VAL A 136 24.23 -10.10 -1.63
C VAL A 136 23.00 -9.19 -1.56
N PRO A 137 21.78 -9.73 -1.69
CA PRO A 137 20.55 -8.95 -1.57
C PRO A 137 20.39 -8.41 -0.14
N PRO A 138 19.86 -7.17 0.02
CA PRO A 138 19.65 -6.57 1.33
C PRO A 138 18.63 -7.37 2.16
N ARG A 139 18.85 -7.41 3.48
CA ARG A 139 17.89 -8.00 4.43
C ARG A 139 16.74 -7.02 4.64
N MET A 140 15.62 -7.29 3.96
CA MET A 140 14.33 -6.61 4.13
C MET A 140 13.49 -7.23 5.24
#